data_AF-A0A7S1Z6B5-F1
#
_entry.id   AF-A0A7S1Z6B5-F1
#
_cell.length_a   1.000
_cell.length_b   1.000
_cell.length_c   1.000
_cell.angle_alpha   90.00
_cell.angle_beta   90.00
_cell.angle_gamma   90.00
#
_symmetry.space_group_name_H-M   'P 1'
#
loop_
_entity.id
_entity.type
_entity.pdbx_description
1 polymer ?
#
loop_
_entity_poly.entity_id
_entity_poly.type
_entity_poly.pdbx_seq_one_letter_code
_entity_poly.pdbx_strand_id
1 'polypeptide(L)'
;EYAGFHPMLIDLSRLEQALGGTHSPGYQQIISTREQMHSEYNEFARVSKLFARQVSIEEYLSFRIAVQSRAFHVSEITKSEALEEGPTIQKEKEYYRQTIEIDFDEYAIAIMPVNDWMNSHANNNVEVGEYNPVSRTWQASSIKP
;
A
#
# COMPACT_ATOMS: atom_id res chain seq x y z
N GLU A 1 -1.56 16.98 4.45
CA GLU A 1 -0.89 17.18 5.76
C GLU A 1 -0.26 15.91 6.37
N TYR A 2 -0.63 14.68 5.96
CA TYR A 2 -0.05 13.44 6.51
C TYR A 2 1.48 13.29 6.29
N ALA A 3 2.02 13.82 5.19
CA ALA A 3 3.46 13.83 4.91
C ALA A 3 4.28 14.62 5.95
N GLY A 4 3.67 15.56 6.69
CA GLY A 4 4.38 16.39 7.67
C GLY A 4 4.72 15.70 8.99
N PHE A 5 4.14 14.52 9.27
CA PHE A 5 4.25 13.87 10.59
C PHE A 5 4.66 12.39 10.52
N HIS A 6 4.77 11.80 9.33
CA HIS A 6 5.11 10.38 9.25
C HIS A 6 6.55 10.15 9.74
N PRO A 7 6.82 9.19 10.66
CA PRO A 7 8.15 8.99 11.23
C PRO A 7 9.26 8.72 10.21
N MET A 8 8.89 8.28 9.01
CA MET A 8 9.78 8.05 7.88
C MET A 8 10.23 9.34 7.16
N LEU A 9 9.50 10.44 7.33
CA LEU A 9 9.73 11.72 6.65
C LEU A 9 10.26 12.81 7.58
N ILE A 10 10.19 12.62 8.90
CA ILE A 10 10.73 13.59 9.86
C ILE A 10 12.26 13.56 9.91
N ASP A 11 12.84 14.66 10.40
CA ASP A 11 14.27 14.76 10.64
C ASP A 11 14.78 13.71 11.64
N LEU A 12 15.95 13.14 11.36
CA LEU A 12 16.53 12.08 12.18
C LEU A 12 16.80 12.50 13.63
N SER A 13 17.20 13.76 13.85
CA SER A 13 17.42 14.31 15.19
C SER A 13 16.12 14.41 15.99
N ARG A 14 15.01 14.78 15.34
CA ARG A 14 13.68 14.82 15.96
C ARG A 14 13.17 13.42 16.25
N LEU A 15 13.38 12.48 15.33
CA LEU A 15 13.04 11.08 15.51
C LEU A 15 13.80 10.46 16.69
N GLU A 16 15.11 10.73 16.77
CA GLU A 16 15.97 10.26 17.86
C GLU A 16 15.46 10.77 19.22
N GLN A 17 15.18 12.07 19.31
CA GLN A 17 14.66 12.68 20.54
C GLN A 17 13.28 12.10 20.92
N ALA A 18 12.38 11.91 19.95
CA ALA A 18 11.03 11.42 20.20
C ALA A 18 11.00 9.95 20.65
N LEU A 19 11.96 9.13 20.21
CA LEU A 19 12.02 7.70 20.50
C LEU A 19 13.01 7.33 21.62
N GLY A 20 13.62 8.33 22.27
CA GLY A 20 14.52 8.11 23.40
C GLY A 20 15.94 7.69 23.01
N GLY A 21 16.35 7.95 21.76
CA GLY A 21 17.70 7.71 21.27
C GLY A 21 17.80 6.67 20.15
N THR A 22 19.01 6.58 19.58
CA THR A 22 19.32 5.66 18.47
C THR A 22 19.21 4.19 18.83
N HIS A 23 19.30 3.83 20.11
CA HIS A 23 19.23 2.45 20.58
C HIS A 23 17.79 1.93 20.70
N SER A 24 16.77 2.79 20.54
CA SER A 24 15.38 2.36 20.66
C SER A 24 15.01 1.42 19.49
N PRO A 25 14.26 0.32 19.75
CA PRO A 25 13.83 -0.58 18.68
C PRO A 25 13.02 0.14 17.58
N GLY A 26 12.18 1.10 17.97
CA GLY A 26 11.40 1.90 17.03
C GLY A 26 12.29 2.74 16.10
N TYR A 27 13.34 3.37 16.65
CA TYR A 27 14.27 4.17 15.84
C TYR A 27 15.00 3.28 14.83
N GLN A 28 15.57 2.16 15.28
CA GLN A 28 16.30 1.22 14.42
C GLN A 28 15.40 0.68 13.29
N GLN A 29 14.15 0.34 13.61
CA GLN A 29 13.20 -0.13 12.60
C GLN A 29 12.89 0.94 11.54
N ILE A 30 12.69 2.18 11.97
CA ILE A 30 12.38 3.30 11.06
C ILE A 30 13.58 3.59 10.15
N ILE A 31 14.81 3.62 10.69
CA ILE A 31 16.02 3.81 9.88
C ILE A 31 16.16 2.70 8.84
N SER A 32 16.09 1.44 9.27
CA SER A 32 16.20 0.29 8.38
C SER A 32 15.16 0.34 7.26
N THR A 33 13.92 0.69 7.59
CA THR A 33 12.85 0.80 6.60
C THR A 33 13.11 1.97 5.63
N ARG A 34 13.66 3.11 6.11
CA ARG A 34 14.01 4.25 5.25
C ARG A 34 15.10 3.86 4.26
N GLU A 35 16.15 3.20 4.73
CA GLU A 35 17.25 2.72 3.88
C GLU A 35 16.74 1.75 2.81
N GLN A 36 15.84 0.83 3.17
CA GLN A 36 15.21 -0.09 2.22
C GLN A 36 14.43 0.66 1.13
N MET A 37 13.58 1.64 1.50
CA MET A 37 12.82 2.41 0.51
C MET A 37 13.71 3.26 -0.39
N HIS A 38 14.77 3.85 0.15
CA HIS A 38 15.76 4.59 -0.65
C HIS A 38 16.49 3.67 -1.63
N SER A 39 16.89 2.47 -1.18
CA SER A 39 17.51 1.46 -2.05
C SER A 39 16.56 1.04 -3.18
N GLU A 40 15.29 0.80 -2.86
CA GLU A 40 14.26 0.44 -3.83
C GLU A 40 14.08 1.52 -4.91
N TYR A 41 13.97 2.80 -4.50
CA TYR A 41 13.93 3.93 -5.42
C TYR A 41 15.15 3.98 -6.34
N ASN A 42 16.36 3.83 -5.77
CA ASN A 42 17.59 3.89 -6.53
C ASN A 42 17.67 2.79 -7.59
N GLU A 43 17.20 1.58 -7.28
CA GLU A 43 17.11 0.49 -8.26
C GLU A 43 16.13 0.81 -9.38
N PHE A 44 14.94 1.34 -9.06
CA PHE A 44 13.98 1.76 -10.10
C PHE A 44 14.52 2.90 -10.97
N ALA A 45 15.16 3.89 -10.36
CA ALA A 45 15.76 5.01 -11.08
C ALA A 45 16.94 4.56 -11.96
N ARG A 46 17.70 3.55 -11.53
CA ARG A 46 18.79 2.94 -12.29
C ARG A 46 18.27 2.20 -13.52
N VAL A 47 17.19 1.44 -13.38
CA VAL A 47 16.62 0.63 -14.46
C VAL A 47 15.80 1.48 -15.44
N SER A 48 15.02 2.45 -14.94
CA SER A 48 14.12 3.27 -15.75
C SER A 48 14.47 4.77 -15.66
N LYS A 49 15.14 5.27 -16.69
CA LYS A 49 15.43 6.71 -16.84
C LYS A 49 14.16 7.55 -16.97
N LEU A 50 13.07 6.97 -17.47
CA LEU A 50 11.78 7.65 -17.55
C LEU A 50 11.20 7.86 -16.15
N PHE A 51 11.20 6.81 -15.33
CA PHE A 51 10.79 6.88 -13.93
C PHE A 51 11.60 7.92 -13.16
N ALA A 52 12.94 7.87 -13.25
CA ALA A 52 13.83 8.82 -12.56
C ALA A 52 13.59 10.29 -12.94
N ARG A 53 13.05 10.56 -14.13
CA ARG A 53 12.70 11.92 -14.59
C ARG A 53 11.32 12.38 -14.14
N GLN A 54 10.41 11.44 -13.89
CA GLN A 54 9.01 11.72 -13.59
C GLN A 54 8.69 11.68 -12.10
N VAL A 55 9.48 10.93 -11.32
CA VAL A 55 9.21 10.67 -9.91
C VAL A 55 10.45 11.02 -9.10
N SER A 56 10.33 12.06 -8.27
CA SER A 56 11.33 12.40 -7.26
C SER A 56 11.36 11.35 -6.13
N ILE A 57 12.44 11.31 -5.36
CA ILE A 57 12.55 10.40 -4.23
C ILE A 57 11.49 10.73 -3.16
N GLU A 58 11.20 12.02 -2.95
CA GLU A 58 10.19 12.48 -2.00
C GLU A 58 8.78 12.04 -2.39
N GLU A 59 8.44 12.12 -3.68
CA GLU A 59 7.18 11.61 -4.22
C GLU A 59 7.08 10.10 -4.06
N TYR A 60 8.15 9.38 -4.42
CA TYR A 60 8.21 7.93 -4.26
C TYR A 60 7.98 7.50 -2.81
N LEU A 61 8.69 8.10 -1.86
CA LEU A 61 8.53 7.80 -0.43
C LEU A 61 7.10 8.10 0.04
N SER A 62 6.53 9.23 -0.39
CA SER A 62 5.14 9.60 -0.07
C SER A 62 4.14 8.58 -0.60
N PHE A 63 4.33 8.09 -1.83
CA PHE A 63 3.48 7.04 -2.41
C PHE A 63 3.65 5.70 -1.70
N ARG A 64 4.87 5.29 -1.36
CA ARG A 64 5.11 4.05 -0.61
C ARG A 64 4.43 4.09 0.76
N ILE A 65 4.53 5.20 1.47
CA ILE A 65 3.84 5.42 2.75
C ILE A 65 2.31 5.37 2.56
N ALA A 66 1.79 6.02 1.52
CA ALA A 66 0.35 5.99 1.22
C ALA A 66 -0.14 4.57 0.94
N VAL A 67 0.59 3.77 0.16
CA VAL A 67 0.27 2.35 -0.08
C VAL A 67 0.30 1.56 1.22
N GLN A 68 1.34 1.71 2.05
CA GLN A 68 1.46 0.98 3.31
C GLN A 68 0.36 1.30 4.33
N SER A 69 -0.14 2.54 4.34
CA SER A 69 -1.12 3.00 5.34
C SER A 69 -2.57 2.92 4.88
N ARG A 70 -2.83 2.86 3.57
CA ARG A 70 -4.17 3.02 2.98
C ARG A 70 -4.60 1.88 2.07
N ALA A 71 -3.68 0.99 1.69
CA ALA A 71 -4.01 -0.10 0.81
C ALA A 71 -4.52 -1.32 1.58
N PHE A 72 -5.43 -2.04 0.94
CA PHE A 72 -6.05 -3.25 1.46
C PHE A 72 -5.53 -4.45 0.67
N HIS A 73 -5.37 -5.57 1.35
CA HIS A 73 -5.11 -6.85 0.70
C HIS A 73 -6.39 -7.34 0.03
N VAL A 74 -6.28 -7.72 -1.25
CA VAL A 74 -7.41 -8.22 -2.03
C VAL A 74 -7.21 -9.70 -2.31
N SER A 75 -7.59 -10.50 -1.33
CA SER A 75 -7.59 -11.98 -1.34
C SER A 75 -8.51 -12.57 -2.41
N GLU A 76 -9.62 -11.90 -2.73
CA GLU A 76 -10.60 -12.44 -3.68
C GLU A 76 -10.16 -12.31 -5.16
N ILE A 77 -9.31 -11.33 -5.50
CA ILE A 77 -8.78 -11.24 -6.88
C ILE A 77 -7.90 -12.46 -7.20
N THR A 78 -7.15 -12.98 -6.22
CA THR A 78 -6.30 -14.17 -6.38
C THR A 78 -7.07 -15.48 -6.25
N LYS A 79 -8.10 -15.54 -5.38
CA LYS A 79 -8.82 -16.77 -5.05
C LYS A 79 -10.12 -17.01 -5.83
N SER A 80 -10.60 -16.04 -6.60
CA SER A 80 -11.90 -16.18 -7.25
C SER A 80 -11.87 -17.16 -8.43
N GLU A 81 -11.99 -18.45 -8.09
CA GLU A 81 -12.76 -19.44 -8.86
C GLU A 81 -14.25 -19.04 -8.92
N ALA A 82 -14.71 -18.12 -8.05
CA ALA A 82 -16.09 -17.64 -7.95
C ALA A 82 -16.55 -16.69 -9.09
N LEU A 83 -15.71 -16.45 -10.10
CA LEU A 83 -16.02 -15.66 -11.30
C LEU A 83 -16.05 -16.53 -12.56
N GLU A 84 -16.72 -17.70 -12.49
CA GLU A 84 -17.24 -18.34 -13.71
C GLU A 84 -18.24 -17.44 -14.47
N GLU A 85 -18.65 -16.30 -13.90
CA GLU A 85 -19.38 -15.25 -14.60
C GLU A 85 -18.44 -14.19 -15.23
N GLY A 86 -17.64 -14.63 -16.20
CA GLY A 86 -17.45 -13.83 -17.42
C GLY A 86 -16.02 -13.67 -17.95
N PRO A 87 -15.84 -13.61 -19.28
CA PRO A 87 -14.55 -13.53 -19.97
C PRO A 87 -13.73 -12.25 -19.70
N THR A 88 -14.20 -11.33 -18.85
CA THR A 88 -13.65 -9.98 -18.72
C THR A 88 -12.48 -9.90 -17.73
N ILE A 89 -12.57 -10.56 -16.57
CA ILE A 89 -11.53 -10.47 -15.53
C ILE A 89 -10.29 -11.28 -15.90
N GLN A 90 -10.46 -12.48 -16.46
CA GLN A 90 -9.32 -13.28 -16.95
C GLN A 90 -8.62 -12.60 -18.13
N LYS A 91 -9.38 -11.97 -19.05
CA LYS A 91 -8.79 -11.18 -20.14
C LYS A 91 -8.06 -9.95 -19.64
N GLU A 92 -8.58 -9.29 -18.60
CA GLU A 92 -7.93 -8.12 -18.00
C GLU A 92 -6.63 -8.51 -17.27
N LYS A 93 -6.65 -9.60 -16.50
CA LYS A 93 -5.43 -10.16 -15.89
C LYS A 93 -4.38 -10.53 -16.95
N GLU A 94 -4.79 -11.25 -17.98
CA GLU A 94 -3.89 -11.65 -19.07
C GLU A 94 -3.38 -10.42 -19.84
N TYR A 95 -4.22 -9.41 -20.05
CA TYR A 95 -3.81 -8.15 -20.64
C TYR A 95 -2.72 -7.46 -19.79
N TYR A 96 -2.91 -7.35 -18.48
CA TYR A 96 -1.89 -6.75 -17.60
C TYR A 96 -0.61 -7.57 -17.55
N ARG A 97 -0.71 -8.90 -17.49
CA ARG A 97 0.45 -9.80 -17.55
C ARG A 97 1.24 -9.62 -18.85
N GLN A 98 0.56 -9.57 -19.99
CA GLN A 98 1.22 -9.43 -21.30
C GLN A 98 1.72 -8.02 -21.59
N THR A 99 1.03 -6.99 -21.10
CA THR A 99 1.30 -5.59 -21.48
C THR A 99 2.25 -4.89 -20.52
N ILE A 100 2.11 -5.17 -19.22
CA ILE A 100 2.85 -4.47 -18.16
C ILE A 100 3.55 -5.42 -17.19
N GLU A 101 3.60 -6.73 -17.51
CA GLU A 101 4.31 -7.76 -16.74
C GLU A 101 3.89 -7.86 -15.27
N ILE A 102 2.64 -7.48 -14.97
CA ILE A 102 2.07 -7.63 -13.62
C ILE A 102 1.37 -8.97 -13.53
N ASP A 103 1.80 -9.78 -12.56
CA ASP A 103 1.15 -11.03 -12.22
C ASP A 103 0.30 -10.89 -10.95
N PHE A 104 -0.94 -11.37 -11.01
CA PHE A 104 -1.91 -11.27 -9.92
C PHE A 104 -2.13 -12.63 -9.24
N ASP A 105 -1.17 -13.55 -9.35
CA ASP A 105 -1.32 -14.93 -8.89
C ASP A 105 -1.02 -15.13 -7.38
N GLU A 106 -0.24 -14.24 -6.75
CA GLU A 106 0.10 -14.36 -5.31
C GLU A 106 -0.78 -13.48 -4.39
N TYR A 107 -0.77 -12.16 -4.59
CA TYR A 107 -1.57 -11.20 -3.82
C TYR A 107 -1.73 -9.90 -4.62
N ALA A 108 -2.91 -9.29 -4.53
CA ALA A 108 -3.16 -7.95 -5.03
C ALA A 108 -3.31 -6.98 -3.85
N ILE A 109 -2.70 -5.81 -3.96
CA ILE A 109 -2.86 -4.70 -3.02
C ILE A 109 -3.55 -3.57 -3.76
N ALA A 110 -4.64 -3.04 -3.21
CA ALA A 110 -5.39 -1.96 -3.83
C ALA A 110 -5.70 -0.86 -2.80
N ILE A 111 -5.58 0.40 -3.22
CA ILE A 111 -6.15 1.52 -2.47
C ILE A 111 -7.63 1.58 -2.81
N MET A 112 -8.48 1.60 -1.78
CA MET A 112 -9.92 1.56 -1.93
C MET A 112 -10.51 2.94 -1.66
N PRO A 113 -10.90 3.70 -2.69
CA PRO A 113 -11.50 5.01 -2.49
C PRO A 113 -12.73 4.90 -1.58
N VAL A 114 -12.94 5.89 -0.71
CA VAL A 114 -13.99 5.93 0.34
C VAL A 114 -13.64 5.08 1.56
N ASN A 115 -13.25 3.82 1.37
CA ASN A 115 -12.92 2.96 2.52
C ASN A 115 -11.58 3.33 3.15
N ASP A 116 -10.64 3.84 2.36
CA ASP A 116 -9.35 4.38 2.79
C ASP A 116 -9.45 5.73 3.55
N TRP A 117 -10.68 6.23 3.80
CA TRP A 117 -10.95 7.39 4.67
C TRP A 117 -11.32 6.99 6.08
N MET A 118 -11.65 5.71 6.32
CA MET A 118 -11.99 5.23 7.65
C MET A 118 -10.72 5.15 8.51
N ASN A 119 -10.78 5.77 9.69
CA ASN A 119 -9.70 5.68 10.67
C ASN A 119 -9.85 4.39 11.49
N SER A 120 -8.72 3.83 11.91
CA SER A 120 -8.70 2.73 12.87
C SER A 120 -8.72 3.27 14.30
N HIS A 121 -9.55 2.65 15.13
CA HIS A 121 -9.66 2.91 16.57
C HIS A 121 -9.49 1.60 17.34
N ALA A 122 -9.06 1.69 18.61
CA ALA A 122 -8.93 0.51 19.46
C ALA A 122 -10.26 -0.25 19.64
N ASN A 123 -11.39 0.48 19.62
CA ASN A 123 -12.75 -0.07 19.68
C ASN A 123 -13.45 0.18 18.35
N ASN A 124 -13.03 -0.54 17.31
CA ASN A 124 -13.68 -0.45 15.99
C ASN A 124 -15.12 -0.97 16.07
N ASN A 125 -16.04 -0.21 15.48
CA ASN A 125 -17.45 -0.57 15.31
C ASN A 125 -17.79 -0.87 13.85
N VAL A 126 -16.81 -0.78 12.95
CA VAL A 126 -16.91 -1.06 11.53
C VAL A 126 -15.80 -2.03 11.16
N GLU A 127 -16.17 -3.07 10.44
CA GLU A 127 -15.25 -3.99 9.76
C GLU A 127 -15.34 -3.71 8.26
N VAL A 128 -14.19 -3.49 7.63
CA VAL A 128 -14.11 -3.37 6.17
C VAL A 128 -14.03 -4.80 5.62
N GLY A 129 -15.06 -5.20 4.87
CA GLY A 129 -15.15 -6.51 4.24
C GLY A 129 -14.37 -6.57 2.92
N GLU A 130 -14.33 -7.77 2.34
CA GLU A 130 -13.65 -8.03 1.08
C GLU A 130 -14.34 -7.34 -0.12
N TYR A 131 -13.64 -7.28 -1.25
CA TYR A 131 -14.21 -6.80 -2.51
C TYR A 131 -15.29 -7.77 -2.95
N ASN A 132 -16.51 -7.31 -3.26
CA ASN A 132 -17.46 -8.15 -3.97
C ASN A 132 -17.23 -8.01 -5.49
N PRO A 133 -16.71 -9.05 -6.18
CA PRO A 133 -16.39 -8.95 -7.59
C PRO A 133 -17.63 -8.92 -8.50
N VAL A 134 -18.77 -9.44 -8.03
CA VAL A 134 -20.03 -9.47 -8.78
C VAL A 134 -20.68 -8.10 -8.78
N SER A 135 -20.87 -7.50 -7.61
CA SER A 135 -21.45 -6.16 -7.50
C SER A 135 -20.45 -5.05 -7.80
N ARG A 136 -19.14 -5.38 -7.89
CA ARG A 136 -18.02 -4.44 -8.05
C ARG A 136 -17.98 -3.37 -6.97
N THR A 137 -18.38 -3.75 -5.76
CA THR A 137 -18.45 -2.85 -4.61
C THR A 137 -17.67 -3.44 -3.45
N TRP A 138 -16.97 -2.56 -2.75
CA TRP A 138 -16.37 -2.89 -1.48
C TRP A 138 -17.43 -2.91 -0.37
N GLN A 139 -17.27 -3.82 0.57
CA GLN A 139 -18.22 -3.99 1.67
C GLN A 139 -17.66 -3.39 2.95
N ALA A 140 -18.54 -2.80 3.76
CA ALA A 140 -18.24 -2.41 5.12
C ALA A 140 -19.47 -2.73 5.96
N SER A 141 -19.26 -3.34 7.12
CA SER A 141 -20.34 -3.76 8.01
C SER A 141 -20.09 -3.29 9.42
N SER A 142 -21.17 -2.99 10.15
CA SER A 142 -21.07 -2.75 11.59
C SER A 142 -20.67 -4.04 12.30
N ILE A 143 -19.67 -3.97 13.17
CA ILE A 143 -19.40 -5.04 14.12
C ILE A 143 -20.52 -4.94 15.18
N LYS A 144 -21.42 -5.93 15.22
CA LYS A 144 -22.48 -5.95 16.25
C LYS A 144 -21.81 -5.97 17.64
N PRO A 145 -22.28 -5.15 18.59
CA PRO A 145 -21.79 -5.19 19.97
C PRO A 145 -22.09 -6.54 20.64
#